data_AF-A0A6A8LSA7-F1
#
_entry.id   AF-A0A6A8LSA7-F1
#
_cell.length_a   1.000
_cell.length_b   1.000
_cell.length_c   1.000
_cell.angle_alpha   90.00
_cell.angle_beta   90.00
_cell.angle_gamma   90.00
#
_symmetry.space_group_name_H-M   'P 1'
#
loop_
_entity.id
_entity.type
_entity.pdbx_description
1 polymer ?
#
loop_
_entity_poly.entity_id
_entity_poly.type
_entity_poly.pdbx_seq_one_letter_code
_entity_poly.pdbx_strand_id
1 'polypeptide(L)' 'ISDTGIGISDEDKERIFERFYRVDKSHSKTVGGTGLGLAVVKESVDALSGRIKVKSQINKGTTFYVILPRFKAR' A
#
# COMPACT_ATOMS: atom_id res chain seq x y z
N ILE A 1 6.13 -7.94 2.12
CA ILE A 1 6.80 -6.93 2.97
C ILE A 1 5.92 -6.73 4.20
N SER A 2 6.46 -6.77 5.41
CA SER A 2 5.67 -6.61 6.65
C SER A 2 6.31 -5.60 7.59
N ASP A 3 5.47 -4.86 8.31
CA ASP A 3 5.83 -3.96 9.41
C ASP A 3 4.99 -4.25 10.65
N THR A 4 5.36 -3.64 11.78
CA THR A 4 4.68 -3.72 13.08
C THR A 4 4.13 -2.36 13.53
N GLY A 5 3.81 -1.48 12.57
CA GLY A 5 3.33 -0.12 12.84
C GLY A 5 1.87 -0.06 13.33
N ILE A 6 1.27 1.12 13.23
CA ILE A 6 -0.10 1.39 13.71
C ILE A 6 -1.19 0.59 12.99
N GLY A 7 -0.89 0.01 11.83
CA GLY A 7 -1.86 -0.67 10.97
C GLY A 7 -2.74 0.31 10.17
N ILE A 8 -3.70 -0.26 9.44
CA ILE A 8 -4.61 0.44 8.52
C ILE A 8 -6.01 -0.10 8.77
N SER A 9 -7.00 0.79 8.87
CA SER A 9 -8.41 0.44 9.07
C SER A 9 -8.97 -0.28 7.83
N ASP A 10 -10.08 -1.01 7.96
CA ASP A 10 -10.69 -1.67 6.80
C ASP A 10 -11.18 -0.66 5.74
N GLU A 11 -11.71 0.48 6.17
CA GLU A 11 -12.19 1.57 5.30
C GLU A 11 -11.06 2.21 4.48
N ASP A 12 -9.86 2.23 5.05
CA ASP A 12 -8.69 2.85 4.43
C ASP A 12 -7.96 1.91 3.47
N LYS A 13 -8.07 0.59 3.64
CA LYS A 13 -7.32 -0.41 2.84
C LYS A 13 -7.54 -0.28 1.34
N GLU A 14 -8.71 0.18 0.91
CA GLU A 14 -9.01 0.43 -0.50
C GLU A 14 -8.48 1.79 -0.96
N ARG A 15 -8.58 2.78 -0.09
CA ARG A 15 -8.26 4.18 -0.38
C ARG A 15 -6.77 4.49 -0.36
N ILE A 16 -5.95 3.71 0.35
CA ILE A 16 -4.47 3.91 0.41
C ILE A 16 -3.76 3.84 -0.94
N PHE A 17 -4.42 3.31 -1.97
CA PHE A 17 -3.89 3.28 -3.35
C PHE A 17 -4.31 4.48 -4.19
N GLU A 18 -5.20 5.34 -3.67
CA GLU A 18 -5.57 6.59 -4.34
C GLU A 18 -4.42 7.60 -4.26
N ARG A 19 -4.23 8.34 -5.34
CA ARG A 19 -3.22 9.40 -5.40
C ARG A 19 -3.55 10.48 -4.37
N PHE A 20 -2.54 10.91 -3.61
CA PHE A 20 -2.65 11.95 -2.58
C PHE A 20 -3.45 11.54 -1.33
N TYR A 21 -3.95 10.30 -1.26
CA TYR A 21 -4.69 9.83 -0.09
C TYR A 21 -3.77 9.58 1.11
N ARG A 22 -4.26 9.92 2.30
CA ARG A 22 -3.57 9.74 3.58
C ARG A 22 -4.59 9.36 4.66
N VAL A 23 -4.30 8.25 5.34
CA VAL A 23 -5.18 7.59 6.33
C VAL A 23 -5.47 8.44 7.57
N ASP A 24 -4.57 9.35 8.00
CA ASP A 24 -4.96 10.31 9.03
C ASP A 24 -4.12 11.59 9.10
N LYS A 25 -4.81 12.65 9.56
CA LYS A 25 -4.48 14.08 9.65
C LYS A 25 -3.87 14.48 11.01
N SER A 26 -3.75 13.58 11.98
CA SER A 26 -3.34 13.91 13.37
C SER A 26 -1.86 13.64 13.67
N HIS A 27 -1.27 12.57 13.12
CA HIS A 27 0.16 12.24 13.27
C HIS A 27 1.01 12.55 12.03
N SER A 28 0.37 13.11 11.00
CA SER A 28 0.94 13.39 9.69
C SER A 28 1.93 14.57 9.68
N LYS A 29 2.11 15.26 10.82
CA LYS A 29 2.99 16.44 10.93
C LYS A 29 4.48 16.09 10.95
N THR A 30 4.84 14.85 11.28
CA THR A 30 6.25 14.46 11.43
C THR A 30 6.76 13.54 10.32
N VAL A 31 5.87 12.78 9.65
CA VAL A 31 6.24 11.85 8.58
C VAL A 31 5.89 12.48 7.23
N GLY A 32 6.92 12.98 6.53
CA GLY A 32 6.81 13.54 5.19
C GLY A 32 6.34 12.52 4.16
N GLY A 33 5.64 12.99 3.12
CA GLY A 33 5.18 12.17 2.01
C GLY A 33 3.96 12.77 1.31
N THR A 34 3.95 12.76 -0.02
CA THR A 34 2.86 13.31 -0.86
C THR A 34 1.65 12.39 -0.98
N GLY A 35 1.70 11.17 -0.44
CA GLY A 35 0.67 10.16 -0.66
C GLY A 35 0.69 9.56 -2.07
N LEU A 36 1.80 9.68 -2.81
CA LEU A 36 1.92 9.14 -4.16
C LEU A 36 2.53 7.73 -4.21
N GLY A 37 3.28 7.32 -3.19
CA GLY A 37 4.07 6.09 -3.24
C GLY A 37 3.25 4.85 -3.56
N LEU A 38 2.19 4.59 -2.80
CA LEU A 38 1.33 3.42 -3.01
C LEU A 38 0.54 3.47 -4.31
N ALA A 39 0.15 4.66 -4.77
CA ALA A 39 -0.50 4.83 -6.07
C ALA A 39 0.44 4.47 -7.23
N VAL A 40 1.70 4.93 -7.20
CA VAL A 40 2.71 4.56 -8.20
C VAL A 40 2.99 3.06 -8.18
N VAL A 41 3.06 2.46 -6.99
CA VAL A 41 3.25 1.00 -6.85
C VAL A 41 2.06 0.25 -7.46
N LYS A 42 0.83 0.69 -7.19
CA LYS A 42 -0.39 0.08 -7.74
C LYS A 42 -0.37 0.12 -9.27
N GLU A 43 -0.12 1.29 -9.86
CA GLU A 43 -0.03 1.47 -11.30
C GLU A 43 1.07 0.60 -11.92
N SER A 44 2.24 0.53 -11.29
CA SER A 44 3.37 -0.28 -11.76
C SER A 44 3.04 -1.78 -11.75
N VAL A 45 2.41 -2.25 -10.67
CA VAL A 45 2.00 -3.65 -10.53
C VAL A 45 0.91 -4.00 -11.54
N ASP A 46 -0.06 -3.12 -11.75
CA ASP A 46 -1.14 -3.32 -12.71
C ASP A 46 -0.61 -3.32 -14.16
N ALA A 47 0.34 -2.43 -14.50
CA ALA A 47 1.02 -2.42 -15.80
C ALA A 47 1.79 -3.72 -16.08
N LEU A 48 2.30 -4.38 -15.03
CA LEU A 48 2.95 -5.70 -15.12
C LEU A 48 1.96 -6.87 -15.10
N SER A 49 0.65 -6.62 -15.23
CA SER A 49 -0.41 -7.64 -15.08
C SER A 49 -0.34 -8.39 -13.74
N GLY A 50 0.19 -7.71 -12.73
CA GLY A 50 0.32 -8.20 -11.37
C GLY A 50 -0.90 -7.88 -10.51
N ARG A 51 -0.80 -8.24 -9.23
CA ARG A 51 -1.79 -7.92 -8.20
C ARG A 51 -1.10 -7.53 -6.92
N ILE A 52 -1.57 -6.46 -6.29
CA ILE A 52 -1.18 -6.05 -4.94
C ILE A 52 -2.31 -6.39 -3.95
N LYS A 53 -1.95 -6.91 -2.78
CA LYS A 53 -2.87 -7.15 -1.65
C LYS A 53 -2.29 -6.56 -0.38
N VAL A 54 -3.15 -6.06 0.49
CA VAL A 54 -2.79 -5.58 1.81
C VAL A 54 -3.51 -6.43 2.86
N LYS A 55 -2.78 -6.87 3.89
CA LYS A 55 -3.35 -7.37 5.14
C LYS A 55 -2.85 -6.45 6.23
N SER A 56 -3.77 -5.79 6.92
CA SER A 56 -3.42 -4.91 8.03
C SER A 56 -4.41 -5.08 9.15
N GLN A 57 -3.94 -4.88 10.38
CA GLN A 57 -4.79 -4.79 11.55
C GLN A 57 -4.28 -3.64 12.42
N ILE A 58 -5.20 -2.81 12.88
CA ILE A 58 -4.91 -1.70 13.80
C ILE A 58 -4.12 -2.23 15.00
N ASN A 59 -3.04 -1.53 15.37
CA ASN A 59 -2.10 -1.84 16.44
C ASN A 59 -1.31 -3.16 16.29
N LYS A 60 -1.34 -3.81 15.13
CA LYS A 60 -0.49 -4.99 14.84
C LYS A 60 0.49 -4.78 13.69
N GLY A 61 0.25 -3.79 12.84
CA GLY A 61 1.06 -3.50 11.66
C GLY A 61 0.42 -3.93 10.36
N THR A 62 1.19 -3.83 9.28
CA THR A 62 0.72 -4.07 7.92
C THR A 62 1.63 -5.03 7.15
N THR A 63 1.02 -5.83 6.29
CA THR A 63 1.73 -6.68 5.34
C THR A 63 1.21 -6.41 3.92
N PHE A 64 2.12 -6.03 3.03
CA PHE A 64 1.86 -5.89 1.60
C PHE A 64 2.38 -7.10 0.82
N TYR A 65 1.55 -7.60 -0.09
CA TYR A 65 1.85 -8.70 -0.99
C TYR A 65 1.79 -8.19 -2.43
N VAL A 66 2.87 -8.37 -3.18
CA VAL A 66 2.93 -8.08 -4.62
C VAL A 66 3.08 -9.41 -5.34
N ILE A 67 2.17 -9.69 -6.26
CA ILE A 67 2.07 -10.93 -7.01
C ILE A 67 2.25 -10.55 -8.48
N LEU A 68 3.37 -10.95 -9.08
CA LEU A 68 3.64 -10.69 -10.50
C LEU A 68 3.53 -12.00 -11.30
N PRO A 69 3.09 -11.95 -12.56
CA PRO A 69 3.13 -13.11 -13.44
C PRO A 69 4.59 -13.50 -13.69
N ARG A 70 4.87 -14.81 -13.68
CA ARG A 70 6.20 -15.31 -14.00
C ARG A 70 6.39 -15.27 -15.52
N PHE A 71 7.11 -14.28 -16.01
CA PHE A 71 7.58 -14.28 -17.39
C PHE A 71 8.58 -15.44 -17.56
N LYS A 72 8.23 -16.42 -18.40
CA LYS A 72 9.24 -17.34 -18.93
C LYS A 72 9.97 -16.60 -20.04
N ALA A 73 11.27 -16.39 -19.87
CA ALA A 73 12.14 -16.04 -21.00
C ALA A 73 12.04 -17.20 -22.01
N ARG A 74 11.81 -16.85 -23.29
CA ARG A 74 11.81 -17.79 -24.40
C ARG A 74 13.23 -18.18 -24.76
#